data_AF-A0A937LPB5-F1
#
_entry.id   AF-A0A937LPB5-F1
#
_cell.length_a   1.000
_cell.length_b   1.000
_cell.length_c   1.000
_cell.angle_alpha   90.00
_cell.angle_beta   90.00
_cell.angle_gamma   90.00
#
_symmetry.space_group_name_H-M   'P 1'
#
loop_
_entity.id
_entity.type
_entity.pdbx_description
1 polymer ?
#
loop_
_entity_poly.entity_id
_entity_poly.type
_entity_poly.pdbx_seq_one_letter_code
_entity_poly.pdbx_strand_id
1 'polypeptide(L)'
;MNLKIQTGNLTIGIRGTQFDLLANRSKTEIKVTQGQVQVSKGGLKTLVSEGQVYLADENTSSGFRKKISKELKQAILKLESLTGKKLTSENGINSSEEEKKISSNNRDLLQIYTTKGLITVRMLPSVAEKHVTRIKELVTQKFYDNLIFHSVRKGFAVETGDPTGTGSGGSGEKLLAEISKTPFERGTVAMKRNRNDPNSGDSQFFITLRRAPHLDGKYTIWGKVIEGMGLLEQFQAGNPPSNPERIINIKIAD
;
A
#
# COMPACT_ATOMS: atom_id res chain seq x y z
N MET A 1 15.81 0.18 -18.75
CA MET A 1 15.81 1.41 -19.56
C MET A 1 14.92 2.43 -18.87
N ASN A 2 15.43 3.64 -18.62
CA ASN A 2 14.63 4.74 -18.06
C ASN A 2 14.09 5.56 -19.23
N LEU A 3 12.78 5.51 -19.47
CA LEU A 3 12.13 6.34 -20.49
C LEU A 3 11.43 7.51 -19.80
N LYS A 4 11.59 8.72 -20.34
CA LYS A 4 10.86 9.92 -19.91
C LYS A 4 9.95 10.38 -21.06
N ILE A 5 8.65 10.49 -20.79
CA ILE A 5 7.68 11.06 -21.73
C ILE A 5 7.20 12.39 -21.14
N GLN A 6 7.33 13.46 -21.89
CA GLN A 6 6.77 14.77 -21.54
C GLN A 6 5.48 14.99 -22.33
N THR A 7 4.41 15.33 -21.62
CA THR A 7 3.13 15.76 -22.18
C THR A 7 2.90 17.23 -21.83
N GLY A 8 1.84 17.86 -22.37
CA GLY A 8 1.54 19.27 -22.08
C GLY A 8 1.37 19.57 -20.59
N ASN A 9 0.94 18.56 -19.81
CA ASN A 9 0.57 18.73 -18.41
C ASN A 9 1.23 17.74 -17.43
N LEU A 10 2.12 16.84 -17.89
CA LEU A 10 2.84 15.86 -17.06
C LEU A 10 4.23 15.49 -17.58
N THR A 11 5.09 15.04 -16.67
CA THR A 11 6.26 14.19 -17.01
C THR A 11 6.08 12.81 -16.43
N ILE A 12 6.34 11.77 -17.23
CA ILE A 12 6.15 10.36 -16.89
C ILE A 12 7.51 9.65 -16.92
N GLY A 13 7.90 9.05 -15.79
CA GLY A 13 9.13 8.27 -15.65
C GLY A 13 8.85 6.76 -15.60
N ILE A 14 9.50 6.01 -16.48
CA ILE A 14 9.22 4.58 -16.70
C ILE A 14 10.40 3.75 -16.21
N ARG A 15 10.15 2.82 -15.28
CA ARG A 15 11.14 1.86 -14.76
C ARG A 15 10.61 0.44 -14.83
N GLY A 16 11.10 -0.34 -15.80
CA GLY A 16 10.89 -1.80 -15.87
C GLY A 16 9.42 -2.26 -15.89
N THR A 17 8.56 -1.56 -16.64
CA THR A 17 7.10 -1.61 -16.46
C THR A 17 6.37 -1.60 -17.81
N GLN A 18 5.14 -2.11 -17.86
CA GLN A 18 4.21 -1.99 -18.99
C GLN A 18 3.03 -1.11 -18.56
N PHE A 19 2.71 -0.11 -19.38
CA PHE A 19 1.68 0.88 -19.09
C PHE A 19 1.06 1.38 -20.39
N ASP A 20 -0.19 1.81 -20.31
CA ASP A 20 -0.90 2.46 -21.39
C ASP A 20 -1.05 3.95 -21.07
N LEU A 21 -0.87 4.79 -22.09
CA LEU A 21 -0.88 6.24 -21.99
C LEU A 21 -1.82 6.82 -23.05
N LEU A 22 -2.80 7.62 -22.61
CA LEU A 22 -3.52 8.55 -23.47
C LEU A 22 -3.14 9.96 -23.06
N ALA A 23 -2.48 10.70 -23.94
CA ALA A 23 -2.08 12.08 -23.68
C ALA A 23 -2.51 13.00 -24.82
N ASN A 24 -3.04 14.16 -24.46
CA ASN A 24 -3.25 15.30 -25.34
C ASN A 24 -2.76 16.57 -24.64
N ARG A 25 -2.98 17.74 -25.25
CA ARG A 25 -2.47 19.03 -24.71
C ARG A 25 -3.00 19.35 -23.32
N SER A 26 -4.26 19.04 -23.02
CA SER A 26 -4.93 19.44 -21.77
C SER A 26 -5.18 18.29 -20.79
N LYS A 27 -5.06 17.04 -21.24
CA LYS A 27 -5.41 15.83 -20.46
C LYS A 27 -4.42 14.70 -20.72
N THR A 28 -3.94 14.09 -19.63
CA THR A 28 -3.14 12.87 -19.65
C THR A 28 -3.74 11.84 -18.72
N GLU A 29 -3.98 10.64 -19.22
CA GLU A 29 -4.53 9.50 -18.50
C GLU A 29 -3.59 8.30 -18.62
N ILE A 30 -3.28 7.69 -17.48
CA ILE A 30 -2.27 6.63 -17.36
C ILE A 30 -2.91 5.43 -16.69
N LYS A 31 -2.82 4.27 -17.33
CA LYS A 31 -3.17 2.97 -16.75
C LYS A 31 -1.91 2.12 -16.65
N VAL A 32 -1.61 1.62 -15.46
CA VAL A 32 -0.52 0.66 -15.29
C VAL A 32 -1.08 -0.74 -15.37
N THR A 33 -0.57 -1.51 -16.33
CA THR A 33 -1.00 -2.88 -16.59
C THR A 33 -0.10 -3.89 -15.91
N GLN A 34 1.18 -3.57 -15.71
CA GLN A 34 2.10 -4.36 -14.88
C GLN A 34 3.19 -3.46 -14.30
N GLY A 35 3.54 -3.64 -13.03
CA GLY A 35 4.63 -2.88 -12.39
C GLY A 35 4.17 -1.53 -11.83
N GLN A 36 5.01 -0.50 -11.97
CA GLN A 36 4.75 0.85 -11.44
C GLN A 36 5.23 1.94 -12.39
N VAL A 37 4.52 3.07 -12.43
CA VAL A 37 4.89 4.28 -13.17
C VAL A 37 4.92 5.47 -12.24
N GLN A 38 6.01 6.23 -12.26
CA GLN A 38 6.07 7.49 -11.52
C GLN A 38 5.54 8.62 -12.40
N VAL A 39 4.57 9.36 -11.87
CA VAL A 39 3.94 10.50 -12.52
C VAL A 39 4.26 11.75 -11.75
N SER A 40 4.61 12.83 -12.44
CA SER A 40 4.92 14.11 -11.80
C SER A 40 4.24 15.31 -12.46
N LYS A 41 3.65 16.19 -11.64
CA LYS A 41 2.99 17.44 -12.02
C LYS A 41 3.36 18.56 -11.06
N GLY A 42 3.89 19.69 -11.54
CA GLY A 42 4.15 20.86 -10.69
C GLY A 42 5.00 20.59 -9.44
N GLY A 43 5.98 19.68 -9.53
CA GLY A 43 6.82 19.25 -8.40
C GLY A 43 6.24 18.11 -7.55
N LEU A 44 4.93 17.85 -7.61
CA LEU A 44 4.31 16.70 -6.97
C LEU A 44 4.64 15.41 -7.74
N LYS A 45 4.95 14.34 -7.01
CA LYS A 45 5.25 13.02 -7.56
C LYS A 45 4.31 11.98 -6.94
N THR A 46 3.76 11.11 -7.78
CA THR A 46 2.94 9.97 -7.35
C THR A 46 3.35 8.70 -8.09
N LEU A 47 3.09 7.54 -7.49
CA LEU A 47 3.32 6.24 -8.10
C LEU A 47 1.99 5.62 -8.48
N VAL A 48 1.83 5.25 -9.74
CA VAL A 48 0.68 4.51 -10.27
C VAL A 48 1.09 3.05 -10.36
N SER A 49 0.33 2.17 -9.73
CA SER A 49 0.57 0.72 -9.72
C SER A 49 -0.48 -0.02 -10.55
N GLU A 50 -0.26 -1.30 -10.80
CA GLU A 50 -1.21 -2.19 -11.48
C GLU A 50 -2.65 -2.03 -10.96
N GLY A 51 -3.60 -1.89 -11.89
CA GLY A 51 -5.02 -1.71 -11.57
C GLY A 51 -5.42 -0.27 -11.20
N GLN A 52 -4.46 0.65 -11.05
CA GLN A 52 -4.75 2.07 -10.82
C GLN A 52 -4.78 2.86 -12.13
N VAL A 53 -5.66 3.86 -12.16
CA VAL A 53 -5.76 4.84 -13.25
C VAL A 53 -5.47 6.21 -12.67
N TYR A 54 -4.50 6.91 -13.24
CA TYR A 54 -4.17 8.27 -12.86
C TYR A 54 -4.56 9.22 -13.97
N LEU A 55 -5.26 10.30 -13.60
CA LEU A 55 -5.63 11.37 -14.50
C LEU A 55 -4.98 12.67 -14.09
N ALA A 56 -4.32 13.32 -15.04
CA ALA A 56 -3.96 14.73 -14.96
C ALA A 56 -4.71 15.53 -16.01
N ASP A 57 -5.38 16.58 -15.56
CA ASP A 57 -6.13 17.51 -16.37
C ASP A 57 -5.71 18.92 -15.96
N GLU A 58 -5.65 19.84 -16.92
CA GLU A 58 -5.37 21.25 -16.64
C GLU A 58 -6.55 21.93 -15.94
N ASN A 59 -7.77 21.46 -16.20
CA ASN A 59 -9.01 22.05 -15.71
C ASN A 59 -9.61 21.33 -14.48
N THR A 60 -9.10 20.14 -14.14
CA THR A 60 -9.55 19.38 -12.94
C THR A 60 -8.36 18.91 -12.10
N SER A 61 -8.53 18.91 -10.77
CA SER A 61 -7.50 18.46 -9.83
C SER A 61 -6.98 17.07 -10.23
N SER A 62 -5.68 16.95 -10.44
CA SER A 62 -5.05 15.70 -10.87
C SER A 62 -5.12 14.64 -9.77
N GLY A 63 -5.39 13.38 -10.10
CA GLY A 63 -5.66 12.34 -9.11
C GLY A 63 -6.03 10.98 -9.68
N PHE A 64 -6.22 10.01 -8.78
CA PHE A 64 -6.64 8.65 -9.15
C PHE A 64 -8.12 8.57 -9.48
N ARG A 65 -8.48 7.72 -10.45
CA ARG A 65 -9.87 7.41 -10.82
C ARG A 65 -10.11 5.91 -10.84
N LYS A 66 -11.36 5.50 -10.56
CA LYS A 66 -11.79 4.09 -10.56
C LYS A 66 -12.00 3.51 -11.97
N LYS A 67 -12.20 4.35 -12.98
CA LYS A 67 -12.51 3.91 -14.36
C LYS A 67 -11.62 4.63 -15.37
N ILE A 68 -11.16 3.90 -16.38
CA ILE A 68 -10.53 4.48 -17.57
C ILE A 68 -11.58 5.14 -18.48
N SER A 69 -11.17 6.16 -19.22
CA SER A 69 -12.00 6.81 -20.23
C SER A 69 -12.35 5.86 -21.39
N LYS A 70 -13.43 6.20 -22.11
CA LYS A 70 -13.87 5.43 -23.29
C LYS A 70 -12.78 5.44 -24.37
N GLU A 71 -12.12 6.57 -24.52
CA GLU A 71 -11.06 6.80 -25.50
C GLU A 71 -9.83 5.94 -25.20
N LEU A 72 -9.37 5.92 -23.93
CA LEU A 72 -8.25 5.07 -23.51
C LEU A 72 -8.62 3.59 -23.64
N LYS A 73 -9.86 3.21 -23.31
CA LYS A 73 -10.34 1.84 -23.51
C LYS A 73 -10.31 1.41 -24.97
N GLN A 74 -10.76 2.26 -25.90
CA GLN A 74 -10.72 1.98 -27.34
C GLN A 74 -9.28 1.88 -27.87
N ALA A 75 -8.37 2.75 -27.40
CA ALA A 75 -6.96 2.70 -27.79
C ALA A 75 -6.30 1.39 -27.34
N ILE A 76 -6.57 0.94 -26.11
CA ILE A 76 -6.07 -0.34 -25.59
C ILE A 76 -6.59 -1.51 -26.44
N LEU A 77 -7.89 -1.58 -26.69
CA LEU A 77 -8.49 -2.67 -27.50
C LEU A 77 -7.90 -2.74 -28.91
N LYS A 78 -7.62 -1.59 -29.53
CA LYS A 78 -6.98 -1.52 -30.85
C LYS A 78 -5.52 -2.01 -30.80
N LEU A 79 -4.78 -1.73 -29.73
CA LEU A 79 -3.41 -2.21 -29.55
C LEU A 79 -3.38 -3.72 -29.29
N GLU A 80 -4.33 -4.25 -28.51
CA GLU A 80 -4.47 -5.68 -28.25
C GLU A 80 -4.74 -6.45 -29.56
N SER A 81 -5.62 -5.93 -30.43
CA SER A 81 -5.91 -6.58 -31.73
C SER A 81 -4.73 -6.56 -32.70
N LEU A 82 -3.88 -5.53 -32.63
CA LEU A 82 -2.68 -5.42 -33.48
C LEU A 82 -1.51 -6.28 -32.99
N THR A 83 -1.40 -6.46 -31.66
CA THR A 83 -0.23 -7.12 -31.05
C THR A 83 -0.48 -8.58 -30.67
N GLY A 84 -1.74 -9.03 -30.66
CA GLY A 84 -2.12 -10.39 -30.24
C GLY A 84 -1.88 -10.66 -28.74
N LYS A 85 -1.41 -9.65 -27.98
CA LYS A 85 -1.13 -9.75 -26.55
C LYS A 85 -2.23 -9.06 -25.78
N LYS A 86 -2.91 -9.81 -24.90
CA LYS A 86 -3.89 -9.26 -23.97
C LYS A 86 -3.16 -8.41 -22.92
N LEU A 87 -3.43 -7.10 -22.94
CA LEU A 87 -2.84 -6.10 -22.03
C LEU A 87 -3.76 -5.86 -20.81
N THR A 88 -4.95 -6.44 -20.83
CA THR A 88 -5.96 -6.30 -19.78
C THR A 88 -6.49 -7.66 -19.30
N SER A 89 -6.48 -7.91 -17.98
CA SER A 89 -7.23 -9.04 -17.41
C SER A 89 -8.73 -8.70 -17.46
N GLU A 90 -9.50 -9.47 -18.23
CA GLU A 90 -10.96 -9.49 -18.14
C GLU A 90 -11.34 -10.08 -16.77
N ASN A 91 -11.56 -9.21 -15.79
CA ASN A 91 -12.43 -9.45 -14.63
C ASN A 91 -12.86 -8.10 -14.06
N GLY A 92 -13.43 -7.28 -14.94
CA GLY A 92 -14.29 -6.18 -14.54
C GLY A 92 -15.74 -6.64 -14.64
N ILE A 93 -16.38 -6.78 -13.48
CA ILE A 93 -17.83 -6.88 -13.23
C ILE A 93 -18.37 -8.33 -13.09
N ASN A 94 -18.22 -8.89 -11.88
CA ASN A 94 -19.37 -9.37 -11.08
C ASN A 94 -18.98 -9.52 -9.60
N SER A 95 -19.38 -8.57 -8.75
CA SER A 95 -19.68 -8.81 -7.33
C SER A 95 -20.43 -7.60 -6.76
N SER A 96 -21.62 -7.38 -7.32
CA SER A 96 -22.66 -6.57 -6.70
C SER A 96 -23.09 -7.22 -5.38
N GLU A 97 -22.38 -6.90 -4.30
CA GLU A 97 -22.81 -6.86 -2.88
C GLU A 97 -21.58 -6.68 -1.96
N GLU A 98 -20.43 -7.29 -2.29
CA GLU A 98 -19.18 -7.14 -1.53
C GLU A 98 -18.52 -5.75 -1.73
N GLU A 99 -18.54 -5.19 -2.94
CA GLU A 99 -17.96 -3.86 -3.20
C GLU A 99 -18.80 -2.69 -2.64
N LYS A 100 -20.12 -2.90 -2.43
CA LYS A 100 -20.95 -1.89 -1.74
C LYS A 100 -20.54 -1.72 -0.28
N LYS A 101 -19.95 -2.74 0.34
CA LYS A 101 -19.40 -2.66 1.70
C LYS A 101 -17.99 -2.03 1.73
N ILE A 102 -17.21 -2.19 0.65
CA ILE A 102 -15.85 -1.66 0.53
C ILE A 102 -15.82 -0.16 0.18
N SER A 103 -16.87 0.37 -0.44
CA SER A 103 -16.91 1.78 -0.90
C SER A 103 -17.51 2.79 0.09
N SER A 104 -17.96 2.39 1.28
CA SER A 104 -18.65 3.31 2.21
C SER A 104 -17.90 3.59 3.53
N ASN A 105 -16.71 3.03 3.76
CA ASN A 105 -15.98 3.24 5.01
C ASN A 105 -14.49 3.52 4.78
N ASN A 106 -14.15 4.75 4.34
CA ASN A 106 -12.75 5.22 4.32
C ASN A 106 -12.07 5.11 5.69
N ARG A 107 -12.86 5.04 6.78
CA ARG A 107 -12.40 4.80 8.15
C ARG A 107 -11.66 3.47 8.38
N ASP A 108 -11.70 2.56 7.42
CA ASP A 108 -10.93 1.31 7.47
C ASP A 108 -9.62 1.40 6.66
N LEU A 109 -9.27 2.57 6.16
CA LEU A 109 -7.97 2.83 5.55
C LEU A 109 -7.07 3.59 6.51
N LEU A 110 -5.82 3.14 6.60
CA LEU A 110 -4.76 3.71 7.41
C LEU A 110 -3.64 4.19 6.48
N GLN A 111 -3.31 5.47 6.55
CA GLN A 111 -2.29 6.12 5.73
C GLN A 111 -1.05 6.36 6.58
N ILE A 112 0.04 5.67 6.23
CA ILE A 112 1.35 5.75 6.91
C ILE A 112 2.26 6.58 6.01
N TYR A 113 2.53 7.82 6.41
CA TYR A 113 3.46 8.68 5.69
C TYR A 113 4.86 8.40 6.20
N THR A 114 5.74 7.94 5.32
CA THR A 114 7.13 7.64 5.67
C THR A 114 8.09 8.60 4.99
N THR A 115 9.34 8.59 5.43
CA THR A 115 10.46 9.28 4.74
C THR A 115 10.67 8.85 3.29
N LYS A 116 10.09 7.72 2.84
CA LYS A 116 10.10 7.27 1.43
C LYS A 116 8.80 7.54 0.68
N GLY A 117 7.71 7.87 1.37
CA GLY A 117 6.40 8.09 0.78
C GLY A 117 5.27 7.39 1.53
N LEU A 118 4.09 7.42 0.93
CA LEU A 118 2.85 6.92 1.53
C LEU A 118 2.71 5.40 1.37
N ILE A 119 2.33 4.74 2.45
CA ILE A 119 1.85 3.36 2.48
C ILE A 119 0.41 3.38 2.96
N THR A 120 -0.49 2.76 2.20
CA THR A 120 -1.91 2.66 2.57
C THR A 120 -2.22 1.23 2.99
N VAL A 121 -2.74 1.05 4.20
CA VAL A 121 -3.17 -0.22 4.77
C VAL A 121 -4.69 -0.23 4.88
N ARG A 122 -5.33 -1.27 4.33
CA ARG A 122 -6.72 -1.61 4.65
C ARG A 122 -6.74 -2.39 5.96
N MET A 123 -7.35 -1.83 6.98
CA MET A 123 -7.64 -2.50 8.24
C MET A 123 -8.75 -3.54 8.05
N LEU A 124 -8.71 -4.62 8.82
CA LEU A 124 -9.61 -5.76 8.71
C LEU A 124 -10.35 -6.01 10.03
N PRO A 125 -11.32 -5.15 10.40
CA PRO A 125 -12.06 -5.30 11.67
C PRO A 125 -12.85 -6.62 11.74
N SER A 126 -13.24 -7.20 10.60
CA SER A 126 -13.86 -8.53 10.56
C SER A 126 -12.91 -9.69 10.87
N VAL A 127 -11.59 -9.45 10.92
CA VAL A 127 -10.55 -10.45 11.21
C VAL A 127 -9.99 -10.26 12.62
N ALA A 128 -9.78 -9.00 13.03
CA ALA A 128 -9.21 -8.67 14.32
C ALA A 128 -9.75 -7.31 14.81
N GLU A 129 -10.97 -7.32 15.34
CA GLU A 129 -11.69 -6.13 15.77
C GLU A 129 -10.94 -5.38 16.87
N LYS A 130 -10.44 -6.10 17.89
CA LYS A 130 -9.76 -5.48 19.04
C LYS A 130 -8.44 -4.85 18.63
N HIS A 131 -7.69 -5.53 17.75
CA HIS A 131 -6.44 -4.98 17.22
C HIS A 131 -6.69 -3.76 16.35
N VAL A 132 -7.70 -3.78 15.47
CA VAL A 132 -8.04 -2.61 14.64
C VAL A 132 -8.44 -1.42 15.51
N THR A 133 -9.26 -1.63 16.55
CA THR A 133 -9.63 -0.59 17.51
C THR A 133 -8.40 -0.03 18.21
N ARG A 134 -7.51 -0.88 18.72
CA ARG A 134 -6.27 -0.44 19.38
C ARG A 134 -5.34 0.35 18.45
N ILE A 135 -5.19 -0.09 17.20
CA ILE A 135 -4.40 0.66 16.20
C ILE A 135 -5.01 2.05 15.97
N LYS A 136 -6.34 2.16 15.83
CA LYS A 136 -7.02 3.45 15.65
C LYS A 136 -6.83 4.39 16.86
N GLU A 137 -6.86 3.85 18.08
CA GLU A 137 -6.57 4.62 19.31
C GLU A 137 -5.14 5.17 19.31
N LEU A 138 -4.14 4.31 19.09
CA LEU A 138 -2.72 4.71 19.07
C LEU A 138 -2.42 5.73 17.97
N VAL A 139 -3.07 5.60 16.81
CA VAL A 139 -3.01 6.58 15.71
C VAL A 139 -3.59 7.92 16.15
N THR A 140 -4.76 7.92 16.80
CA THR A 140 -5.41 9.15 17.29
C THR A 140 -4.57 9.85 18.36
N GLN A 141 -3.86 9.07 19.18
CA GLN A 141 -2.90 9.56 20.18
C GLN A 141 -1.55 10.00 19.58
N LYS A 142 -1.37 9.89 18.25
CA LYS A 142 -0.10 10.17 17.55
C LYS A 142 1.08 9.32 18.05
N PHE A 143 0.80 8.15 18.63
CA PHE A 143 1.83 7.29 19.24
C PHE A 143 2.92 6.87 18.24
N TYR A 144 2.55 6.65 16.98
CA TYR A 144 3.46 6.18 15.94
C TYR A 144 4.28 7.29 15.26
N ASP A 145 4.01 8.56 15.56
CA ASP A 145 4.71 9.66 14.91
C ASP A 145 6.21 9.62 15.27
N ASN A 146 7.05 9.79 14.25
CA ASN A 146 8.52 9.70 14.30
C ASN A 146 9.12 8.33 14.63
N LEU A 147 8.31 7.27 14.78
CA LEU A 147 8.84 5.93 15.04
C LEU A 147 9.56 5.36 13.81
N ILE A 148 10.63 4.62 14.06
CA ILE A 148 11.45 3.99 13.00
C ILE A 148 10.93 2.61 12.63
N PHE A 149 11.20 2.21 11.38
CA PHE A 149 11.19 0.81 10.99
C PHE A 149 12.46 0.12 11.50
N HIS A 150 12.43 -0.33 12.75
CA HIS A 150 13.58 -0.85 13.48
C HIS A 150 14.04 -2.24 13.02
N SER A 151 13.27 -2.95 12.20
CA SER A 151 13.69 -4.23 11.63
C SER A 151 13.26 -4.36 10.18
N VAL A 152 14.20 -4.65 9.28
CA VAL A 152 13.94 -4.85 7.86
C VAL A 152 14.68 -6.10 7.40
N ARG A 153 13.92 -7.18 7.18
CA ARG A 153 14.42 -8.47 6.70
C ARG A 153 13.97 -8.70 5.27
N LYS A 154 14.87 -8.48 4.32
CA LYS A 154 14.60 -8.67 2.90
C LYS A 154 14.12 -10.09 2.64
N GLY A 155 13.05 -10.22 1.85
CA GLY A 155 12.40 -11.50 1.58
C GLY A 155 11.45 -12.00 2.68
N PHE A 156 11.35 -11.30 3.82
CA PHE A 156 10.42 -11.67 4.89
C PHE A 156 9.47 -10.55 5.28
N ALA A 157 9.93 -9.58 6.08
CA ALA A 157 9.06 -8.56 6.66
C ALA A 157 9.82 -7.29 7.07
N VAL A 158 9.07 -6.20 7.23
CA VAL A 158 9.50 -4.99 7.96
C VAL A 158 8.72 -4.86 9.26
N GLU A 159 9.33 -4.31 10.30
CA GLU A 159 8.73 -4.12 11.61
C GLU A 159 8.85 -2.68 12.08
N THR A 160 7.83 -2.19 12.79
CA THR A 160 7.75 -0.85 13.35
C THR A 160 6.86 -0.86 14.61
N GLY A 161 6.58 0.32 15.18
CA GLY A 161 5.68 0.48 16.33
C GLY A 161 6.35 0.32 17.69
N ASP A 162 7.68 0.34 17.73
CA ASP A 162 8.45 0.38 18.98
C ASP A 162 8.91 1.82 19.27
N PRO A 163 8.47 2.45 20.37
CA PRO A 163 8.88 3.81 20.75
C PRO A 163 10.37 3.94 21.07
N THR A 164 11.03 2.85 21.45
CA THR A 164 12.48 2.83 21.74
C THR A 164 13.32 2.59 20.48
N GLY A 165 12.72 2.07 19.41
CA GLY A 165 13.42 1.64 18.20
C GLY A 165 14.34 0.42 18.38
N THR A 166 14.31 -0.27 19.53
CA THR A 166 15.21 -1.40 19.83
C THR A 166 14.65 -2.76 19.42
N GLY A 167 13.34 -2.84 19.19
CA GLY A 167 12.55 -4.06 19.00
C GLY A 167 11.90 -4.59 20.28
N SER A 168 12.15 -3.98 21.46
CA SER A 168 11.72 -4.46 22.77
C SER A 168 10.73 -3.56 23.51
N GLY A 169 10.40 -2.37 23.00
CA GLY A 169 9.41 -1.48 23.62
C GLY A 169 7.97 -1.78 23.24
N GLY A 170 7.05 -0.92 23.64
CA GLY A 170 5.61 -1.05 23.40
C GLY A 170 4.81 0.13 23.94
N SER A 171 3.50 0.14 23.75
CA SER A 171 2.60 1.14 24.36
C SER A 171 2.33 0.86 25.84
N GLY A 172 2.63 -0.36 26.31
CA GLY A 172 2.39 -0.79 27.69
C GLY A 172 1.07 -1.53 27.89
N GLU A 173 0.25 -1.66 26.84
CA GLU A 173 -1.03 -2.36 26.88
C GLU A 173 -1.01 -3.56 25.94
N LYS A 174 -1.22 -4.76 26.51
CA LYS A 174 -1.21 -6.01 25.75
C LYS A 174 -2.59 -6.39 25.24
N LEU A 175 -2.63 -7.07 24.11
CA LEU A 175 -3.84 -7.56 23.46
C LEU A 175 -3.87 -9.09 23.44
N LEU A 176 -5.06 -9.63 23.71
CA LEU A 176 -5.34 -11.06 23.47
C LEU A 176 -5.32 -11.35 21.97
N ALA A 177 -4.72 -12.48 21.59
CA ALA A 177 -4.60 -12.85 20.18
C ALA A 177 -5.96 -13.09 19.51
N GLU A 178 -6.17 -12.48 18.35
CA GLU A 178 -7.27 -12.77 17.43
C GLU A 178 -6.71 -13.57 16.24
N ILE A 179 -6.74 -14.89 16.34
CA ILE A 179 -6.15 -15.79 15.33
C ILE A 179 -7.21 -16.16 14.27
N SER A 180 -6.83 -16.07 12.99
CA SER A 180 -7.69 -16.46 11.88
C SER A 180 -7.01 -17.47 10.96
N LYS A 181 -7.79 -18.10 10.07
CA LYS A 181 -7.31 -19.00 9.01
C LYS A 181 -6.76 -18.25 7.78
N THR A 182 -6.73 -16.92 7.82
CA THR A 182 -6.28 -16.09 6.71
C THR A 182 -4.77 -16.31 6.46
N PRO A 183 -4.35 -16.57 5.22
CA PRO A 183 -2.94 -16.79 4.92
C PRO A 183 -2.11 -15.50 4.99
N PHE A 184 -0.85 -15.65 5.41
CA PHE A 184 0.16 -14.59 5.38
C PHE A 184 0.72 -14.39 3.98
N GLU A 185 -0.02 -13.64 3.16
CA GLU A 185 0.36 -13.22 1.82
C GLU A 185 1.25 -11.96 1.82
N ARG A 186 1.98 -11.70 0.72
CA ARG A 186 2.73 -10.43 0.56
C ARG A 186 1.86 -9.22 0.86
N GLY A 187 2.32 -8.34 1.75
CA GLY A 187 1.61 -7.14 2.20
C GLY A 187 0.64 -7.37 3.36
N THR A 188 0.57 -8.57 3.94
CA THR A 188 -0.19 -8.81 5.17
C THR A 188 0.46 -8.06 6.33
N VAL A 189 -0.38 -7.35 7.09
CA VAL A 189 -0.01 -6.58 8.29
C VAL A 189 -0.51 -7.32 9.51
N ALA A 190 0.40 -7.61 10.44
CA ALA A 190 0.10 -8.41 11.61
C ALA A 190 0.80 -7.88 12.87
N MET A 191 0.22 -8.19 14.01
CA MET A 191 0.74 -7.77 15.31
C MET A 191 1.99 -8.56 15.66
N LYS A 192 3.08 -7.85 16.02
CA LYS A 192 4.27 -8.48 16.58
C LYS A 192 3.99 -8.82 18.04
N ARG A 193 4.53 -9.96 18.47
CA ARG A 193 4.36 -10.52 19.81
C ARG A 193 5.55 -11.39 20.16
N ASN A 194 5.70 -11.72 21.44
CA ASN A 194 6.63 -12.74 21.89
C ASN A 194 6.22 -14.09 21.28
N ARG A 195 7.19 -14.86 20.78
CA ARG A 195 6.93 -16.15 20.12
C ARG A 195 6.17 -17.12 21.03
N ASN A 196 6.52 -17.14 22.31
CA ASN A 196 6.02 -18.08 23.32
C ASN A 196 4.74 -17.62 24.02
N ASP A 197 4.27 -16.40 23.76
CA ASP A 197 3.06 -15.85 24.36
C ASP A 197 2.19 -15.20 23.26
N PRO A 198 1.14 -15.89 22.79
CA PRO A 198 0.19 -15.35 21.83
C PRO A 198 -0.41 -14.00 22.26
N ASN A 199 -0.59 -13.76 23.56
CA ASN A 199 -1.31 -12.61 24.12
C ASN A 199 -0.38 -11.46 24.53
N SER A 200 0.82 -11.42 23.95
CA SER A 200 1.83 -10.39 24.22
C SER A 200 1.94 -9.32 23.15
N GLY A 201 1.01 -9.29 22.18
CA GLY A 201 0.94 -8.21 21.20
C GLY A 201 0.61 -6.88 21.89
N ASP A 202 1.22 -5.79 21.43
CA ASP A 202 1.08 -4.45 22.04
C ASP A 202 0.92 -3.40 20.92
N SER A 203 1.97 -2.66 20.59
CA SER A 203 1.96 -1.61 19.56
C SER A 203 2.82 -1.94 18.34
N GLN A 204 3.72 -2.91 18.47
CA GLN A 204 4.61 -3.27 17.39
C GLN A 204 3.89 -4.11 16.34
N PHE A 205 4.03 -3.78 15.06
CA PHE A 205 3.49 -4.59 13.99
C PHE A 205 4.52 -4.82 12.89
N PHE A 206 4.26 -5.83 12.07
CA PHE A 206 5.08 -6.15 10.93
C PHE A 206 4.27 -6.26 9.65
N ILE A 207 4.93 -5.96 8.52
CA ILE A 207 4.38 -6.07 7.18
C ILE A 207 5.22 -7.07 6.41
N THR A 208 4.58 -8.13 5.94
CA THR A 208 5.24 -9.16 5.13
C THR A 208 5.59 -8.65 3.73
N LEU A 209 6.83 -8.87 3.28
CA LEU A 209 7.31 -8.53 1.93
C LEU A 209 7.11 -9.67 0.91
N ARG A 210 6.86 -10.89 1.41
CA ARG A 210 6.65 -12.13 0.66
C ARG A 210 5.62 -12.99 1.38
N ARG A 211 5.17 -14.08 0.73
CA ARG A 211 4.38 -15.13 1.38
C ARG A 211 5.15 -15.71 2.58
N ALA A 212 4.49 -15.83 3.73
CA ALA A 212 5.08 -16.38 4.95
C ALA A 212 4.18 -17.48 5.56
N PRO A 213 4.13 -18.68 4.95
CA PRO A 213 3.18 -19.74 5.35
C PRO A 213 3.45 -20.27 6.76
N HIS A 214 4.70 -20.16 7.22
CA HIS A 214 5.08 -20.56 8.58
C HIS A 214 4.41 -19.73 9.69
N LEU A 215 3.78 -18.59 9.36
CA LEU A 215 3.02 -17.73 10.27
C LEU A 215 1.50 -17.98 10.25
N ASP A 216 0.99 -18.73 9.26
CA ASP A 216 -0.44 -18.98 9.10
C ASP A 216 -1.04 -19.60 10.37
N GLY A 217 -2.16 -19.06 10.82
CA GLY A 217 -2.83 -19.51 12.05
C GLY A 217 -2.04 -19.26 13.35
N LYS A 218 -0.98 -18.43 13.33
CA LYS A 218 -0.15 -18.18 14.53
C LYS A 218 -0.11 -16.72 14.98
N TYR A 219 -0.41 -15.78 14.11
CA TYR A 219 -0.33 -14.35 14.42
C TYR A 219 -1.63 -13.64 14.06
N THR A 220 -1.95 -12.58 14.80
CA THR A 220 -3.11 -11.75 14.51
C THR A 220 -2.86 -10.86 13.31
N ILE A 221 -3.56 -11.16 12.22
CA ILE A 221 -3.64 -10.30 11.04
C ILE A 221 -4.70 -9.24 11.30
N TRP A 222 -4.34 -7.98 11.20
CA TRP A 222 -5.27 -6.86 11.39
C TRP A 222 -5.37 -5.96 10.16
N GLY A 223 -4.52 -6.15 9.16
CA GLY A 223 -4.55 -5.32 7.96
C GLY A 223 -3.85 -5.91 6.73
N LYS A 224 -3.99 -5.21 5.61
CA LYS A 224 -3.35 -5.52 4.34
C LYS A 224 -2.88 -4.22 3.67
N VAL A 225 -1.62 -4.16 3.28
CA VAL A 225 -1.12 -3.06 2.43
C VAL A 225 -1.81 -3.13 1.08
N ILE A 226 -2.46 -2.04 0.69
CA ILE A 226 -3.10 -1.86 -0.62
C ILE A 226 -2.35 -0.86 -1.51
N GLU A 227 -1.42 -0.08 -0.94
CA GLU A 227 -0.56 0.86 -1.66
C GLU A 227 0.80 1.00 -0.95
N GLY A 228 1.88 1.21 -1.69
CA GLY A 228 3.21 1.48 -1.11
C GLY A 228 4.08 0.24 -0.84
N MET A 229 3.66 -0.96 -1.28
CA MET A 229 4.49 -2.18 -1.16
C MET A 229 5.88 -2.04 -1.79
N GLY A 230 5.98 -1.35 -2.94
CA GLY A 230 7.27 -1.11 -3.60
C GLY A 230 8.21 -0.19 -2.80
N LEU A 231 7.67 0.67 -1.93
CA LEU A 231 8.46 1.51 -1.03
C LEU A 231 9.06 0.67 0.10
N LEU A 232 8.24 -0.19 0.72
CA LEU A 232 8.67 -1.12 1.77
C LEU A 232 9.82 -2.02 1.30
N GLU A 233 9.76 -2.49 0.05
CA GLU A 233 10.81 -3.30 -0.55
C GLU A 233 12.12 -2.54 -0.79
N GLN A 234 12.12 -1.20 -0.74
CA GLN A 234 13.30 -0.36 -0.88
C GLN A 234 13.96 0.01 0.45
N PHE A 235 13.31 -0.24 1.60
CA PHE A 235 13.85 0.13 2.91
C PHE A 235 15.19 -0.55 3.16
N GLN A 236 16.16 0.13 3.78
CA GLN A 236 17.46 -0.48 4.03
C GLN A 236 17.31 -1.68 4.98
N ALA A 237 17.96 -2.79 4.67
CA ALA A 237 17.97 -3.97 5.54
C ALA A 237 18.74 -3.70 6.85
N GLY A 238 18.31 -4.32 7.95
CA GLY A 238 19.01 -4.24 9.24
C GLY A 238 18.09 -4.47 10.44
N ASN A 239 18.69 -4.57 11.62
CA ASN A 239 18.00 -4.76 12.90
C ASN A 239 18.79 -4.11 14.06
N PRO A 240 18.84 -2.77 14.15
CA PRO A 240 18.23 -1.80 13.25
C PRO A 240 19.05 -1.51 11.98
N PRO A 241 18.42 -0.98 10.90
CA PRO A 241 19.15 -0.43 9.76
C PRO A 241 20.05 0.75 10.15
N SER A 242 21.15 0.98 9.43
CA SER A 242 22.05 2.12 9.71
C SER A 242 21.42 3.48 9.41
N ASN A 243 20.53 3.54 8.42
CA ASN A 243 19.68 4.70 8.16
C ASN A 243 18.22 4.24 8.07
N PRO A 244 17.52 4.09 9.21
CA PRO A 244 16.17 3.55 9.23
C PRO A 244 15.17 4.57 8.69
N GLU A 245 14.20 4.08 7.92
CA GLU A 245 13.04 4.87 7.53
C GLU A 245 12.15 5.15 8.75
N ARG A 246 11.43 6.28 8.71
CA ARG A 246 10.59 6.76 9.80
C ARG A 246 9.16 6.96 9.34
N ILE A 247 8.22 6.73 10.26
CA ILE A 247 6.84 7.21 10.15
C ILE A 247 6.87 8.70 10.46
N ILE A 248 6.62 9.55 9.46
CA ILE A 248 6.47 11.00 9.65
C ILE A 248 5.18 11.27 10.41
N ASN A 249 4.09 10.65 9.95
CA ASN A 249 2.83 10.58 10.67
C ASN A 249 1.99 9.39 10.18
N ILE A 250 0.94 9.09 10.92
CA ILE A 250 -0.06 8.09 10.55
C ILE A 250 -1.47 8.66 10.76
N LYS A 251 -2.39 8.38 9.84
CA LYS A 251 -3.78 8.83 9.98
C LYS A 251 -4.78 7.82 9.43
N ILE A 252 -5.99 7.85 9.97
CA ILE A 252 -7.15 7.16 9.40
C ILE A 252 -7.66 8.01 8.24
N ALA A 253 -8.00 7.40 7.11
CA ALA A 253 -8.54 8.16 5.97
C ALA A 253 -9.97 8.64 6.25
N ASP A 254 -10.27 9.84 5.76
CA ASP A 254 -11.57 10.52 5.91
C ASP A 254 -12.62 10.01 4.93
#